data_AF-A0A2X3MJQ3-F1
#
_entry.id   AF-A0A2X3MJQ3-F1
#
_cell.length_a   1.000
_cell.length_b   1.000
_cell.length_c   1.000
_cell.angle_alpha   90.00
_cell.angle_beta   90.00
_cell.angle_gamma   90.00
#
_symmetry.space_group_name_H-M   'P 1'
#
loop_
_entity.id
_entity.type
_entity.pdbx_description
1 polymer ?
#
loop_
_entity_poly.entity_id
_entity_poly.type
_entity_poly.pdbx_seq_one_letter_code
_entity_poly.pdbx_strand_id
1 'polypeptide(L)' 'MRRFMVRAHDGEIEAEARRLLTALDVDDVEVIRDETVAEAWLDDLEARRTIYGLAEIREYLERLIQG' A
#
# COMPACT_ATOMS: atom_id res chain seq x y z
N MET A 1 -1.61 12.87 -9.93
CA MET A 1 -1.40 12.64 -8.49
C MET A 1 -1.76 11.19 -8.25
N ARG A 2 -0.89 10.39 -7.63
CA ARG A 2 -1.20 8.97 -7.39
C ARG A 2 -2.33 8.85 -6.38
N ARG A 3 -3.31 7.97 -6.61
CA ARG A 3 -4.40 7.70 -5.65
C ARG A 3 -3.86 7.11 -4.34
N PHE A 4 -2.93 6.18 -4.45
CA PHE A 4 -2.40 5.43 -3.32
C PHE A 4 -1.01 5.91 -2.93
N MET A 5 -0.72 5.89 -1.63
CA MET A 5 0.65 6.03 -1.12
C MET A 5 0.91 4.93 -0.09
N VAL A 6 1.90 4.09 -0.37
CA VAL A 6 2.40 3.09 0.57
C VAL A 6 3.62 3.62 1.29
N ARG A 7 3.60 3.51 2.62
CA ARG A 7 4.77 3.73 3.47
C ARG A 7 5.26 2.39 3.99
N ALA A 8 6.49 2.04 3.66
CA ALA A 8 7.15 0.84 4.13
C ALA A 8 8.16 1.19 5.22
N HIS A 9 8.14 0.44 6.33
CA HIS A 9 9.09 0.65 7.43
C HIS A 9 10.55 0.47 6.97
N ASP A 10 10.80 -0.59 6.21
CA ASP A 10 12.14 -0.98 5.76
C ASP A 10 12.13 -1.46 4.30
N GLY A 11 13.29 -1.91 3.81
CA GLY A 11 13.44 -2.42 2.44
C GLY A 11 12.77 -3.78 2.19
N GLU A 12 12.56 -4.60 3.21
CA GLU A 12 11.86 -5.89 3.08
C GLU A 12 10.37 -5.65 2.85
N ILE A 13 9.77 -4.81 3.69
CA ILE A 13 8.38 -4.38 3.57
C ILE A 13 8.15 -3.62 2.27
N GLU A 14 9.10 -2.78 1.84
CA GLU A 14 9.00 -2.08 0.54
C GLU A 14 8.95 -3.08 -0.62
N ALA A 15 9.81 -4.10 -0.60
CA ALA A 15 9.85 -5.12 -1.64
C ALA A 15 8.56 -5.96 -1.64
N GLU A 16 8.01 -6.29 -0.47
CA GLU A 16 6.73 -6.98 -0.34
C GLU A 16 5.55 -6.15 -0.86
N ALA A 17 5.49 -4.88 -0.47
CA ALA A 17 4.48 -3.94 -0.96
C ALA A 17 4.52 -3.84 -2.49
N ARG A 18 5.72 -3.69 -3.08
CA ARG A 18 5.88 -3.66 -4.55
C ARG A 18 5.41 -4.96 -5.20
N ARG A 19 5.76 -6.13 -4.65
CA ARG A 19 5.28 -7.43 -5.15
C ARG A 19 3.76 -7.53 -5.10
N LEU A 20 3.15 -7.09 -4.00
CA LEU A 20 1.69 -7.07 -3.83
C LEU A 20 1.03 -6.17 -4.89
N LEU A 21 1.50 -4.93 -5.03
CA LEU A 21 0.94 -3.96 -5.97
C LEU A 21 1.06 -4.44 -7.43
N THR A 22 2.21 -5.01 -7.80
CA THR A 22 2.39 -5.64 -9.13
C THR A 22 1.46 -6.83 -9.34
N ALA A 23 1.28 -7.69 -8.33
CA ALA A 23 0.39 -8.85 -8.45
C ALA A 23 -1.10 -8.46 -8.60
N LEU A 24 -1.46 -7.26 -8.13
CA LEU A 24 -2.80 -6.70 -8.20
C LEU A 24 -2.98 -5.70 -9.36
N ASP A 25 -1.97 -5.50 -10.22
CA ASP A 25 -2.00 -4.53 -11.32
C ASP A 25 -2.31 -3.09 -10.84
N VAL A 26 -1.83 -2.72 -9.64
CA VAL A 26 -2.04 -1.39 -9.06
C VAL A 26 -0.88 -0.49 -9.44
N ASP A 27 -1.07 0.27 -10.53
CA ASP A 27 -0.07 1.21 -11.02
C ASP A 27 -0.17 2.59 -10.39
N ASP A 28 -1.35 3.01 -9.91
CA ASP A 28 -1.59 4.37 -9.40
C ASP A 28 -1.19 4.56 -7.92
N VAL A 29 0.05 4.15 -7.62
CA VAL A 29 0.61 4.09 -6.27
C VAL A 29 2.01 4.69 -6.22
N GLU A 30 2.28 5.43 -5.16
CA GLU A 30 3.62 5.83 -4.74
C GLU A 30 4.07 4.94 -3.58
N VAL A 31 5.31 4.45 -3.60
CA VAL A 31 5.87 3.63 -2.51
C VAL A 31 7.11 4.34 -1.97
N ILE A 32 7.07 4.72 -0.69
CA ILE A 32 8.16 5.39 0.00
C ILE A 32 8.63 4.55 1.20
N ARG A 33 9.92 4.67 1.53
CA ARG A 33 10.45 4.15 2.79
C ARG A 33 10.32 5.22 3.87
N ASP A 34 9.74 4.82 5.00
CA ASP A 34 9.49 5.67 6.15
C ASP A 34 9.79 4.87 7.43
N GLU A 35 10.98 5.01 7.99
CA GLU A 35 11.40 4.26 9.18
C GLU A 35 10.61 4.67 10.44
N THR A 36 9.76 5.70 10.37
CA THR A 36 8.96 6.18 11.51
C THR A 36 7.64 5.44 11.66
N VAL A 37 7.18 4.72 10.63
CA VAL A 37 5.98 3.88 10.75
C VAL A 37 6.31 2.55 11.42
N ALA A 38 5.43 2.04 12.27
CA ALA A 38 5.63 0.76 12.95
C ALA A 38 5.40 -0.46 12.03
N GLU A 39 4.62 -0.28 10.97
CA GLU A 39 4.23 -1.31 10.00
C GLU A 39 3.93 -0.68 8.64
N ALA A 40 3.66 -1.47 7.60
CA ALA A 40 3.28 -0.95 6.29
C ALA A 40 1.95 -0.19 6.33
N TRP A 41 1.90 1.03 5.79
CA TRP A 41 0.66 1.81 5.69
C TRP A 41 0.29 2.05 4.23
N LEU A 42 -1.01 2.04 3.90
CA LEU A 42 -1.56 2.50 2.63
C LEU A 42 -2.50 3.67 2.88
N ASP A 43 -2.17 4.84 2.38
CA ASP A 43 -3.06 5.99 2.31
C ASP A 43 -3.85 5.92 0.99
N ASP A 44 -5.18 5.75 1.05
CA ASP A 44 -6.07 5.98 -0.09
C ASP A 44 -6.57 7.42 -0.03
N LEU A 45 -6.01 8.27 -0.90
CA LEU A 45 -6.28 9.70 -0.93
C LEU A 45 -7.68 10.03 -1.45
N GLU A 46 -8.28 9.14 -2.24
CA GLU A 46 -9.64 9.30 -2.77
C GLU A 46 -10.66 8.97 -1.68
N ALA A 47 -10.48 7.85 -0.98
CA ALA A 47 -11.35 7.41 0.11
C ALA A 47 -11.05 8.11 1.45
N ARG A 48 -9.96 8.90 1.53
CA ARG A 48 -9.48 9.60 2.73
C ARG A 48 -9.33 8.69 3.95
N ARG A 49 -8.73 7.52 3.76
CA ARG A 49 -8.47 6.53 4.81
C ARG A 49 -7.06 5.97 4.72
N THR A 50 -6.54 5.57 5.87
CA THR A 50 -5.27 4.86 6.01
C THR A 50 -5.53 3.42 6.44
N ILE A 51 -4.82 2.48 5.81
CA ILE A 51 -4.88 1.05 6.10
C ILE A 51 -3.51 0.65 6.64
N TYR A 52 -3.49 -0.13 7.71
CA TYR A 52 -2.28 -0.49 8.44
C TYR A 52 -2.07 -2.01 8.32
N GLY A 53 -0.84 -2.43 8.01
CA GLY A 53 -0.44 -3.82 7.85
C GLY A 53 -0.58 -4.34 6.40
N LEU A 54 0.38 -5.13 5.93
CA LEU A 54 0.40 -5.65 4.55
C LEU A 54 -0.78 -6.56 4.21
N ALA A 55 -1.23 -7.37 5.17
CA ALA A 55 -2.38 -8.26 4.97
C ALA A 55 -3.67 -7.45 4.73
N GLU A 56 -3.87 -6.39 5.51
CA GLU A 56 -5.08 -5.59 5.47
C GLU A 56 -5.07 -4.68 4.25
N ILE A 57 -3.88 -4.21 3.85
CA ILE A 57 -3.65 -3.53 2.57
C ILE A 57 -4.03 -4.46 1.42
N ARG A 58 -3.57 -5.72 1.43
CA ARG A 58 -3.93 -6.71 0.41
C ARG A 58 -5.44 -6.89 0.33
N GLU A 59 -6.09 -7.23 1.44
CA GLU A 59 -7.53 -7.48 1.46
C GLU A 59 -8.33 -6.27 0.97
N TYR A 60 -7.88 -5.06 1.36
CA TYR A 60 -8.51 -3.83 0.94
C TYR A 60 -8.39 -3.62 -0.58
N LEU A 61 -7.19 -3.75 -1.14
CA LEU A 61 -6.95 -3.57 -2.57
C LEU A 61 -7.65 -4.66 -3.40
N GLU A 62 -7.61 -5.91 -2.97
CA GLU A 62 -8.32 -7.02 -3.62
C GLU A 62 -9.82 -6.74 -3.70
N ARG A 63 -10.44 -6.32 -2.58
CA ARG A 63 -11.86 -5.97 -2.56
C ARG A 63 -12.21 -4.75 -3.42
N LEU A 64 -11.29 -3.79 -3.51
CA LEU A 64 -11.50 -2.58 -4.30
C LEU A 64 -11.43 -2.88 -5.81
N ILE A 65 -10.50 -3.74 -6.22
CA ILE A 65 -10.30 -4.13 -7.62
C ILE A 65 -11.40 -5.09 -8.10
N GLN A 66 -11.82 -6.02 -7.23
CA GLN A 66 -12.89 -6.99 -7.51
C GLN A 66 -14.30 -6.37 -7.48
N GLY A 67 -14.43 -5.06 -7.30
CA GLY A 67 -15.70 -4.33 -7.19
C GLY A 67 -16.76 -4.75 -8.20
#